data_AF-T2ICL6-F1
#
_entry.id   AF-T2ICL6-F1
#
_cell.length_a   1.000
_cell.length_b   1.000
_cell.length_c   1.000
_cell.angle_alpha   90.00
_cell.angle_beta   90.00
_cell.angle_gamma   90.00
#
_symmetry.space_group_name_H-M   'P 1'
#
loop_
_entity.id
_entity.type
_entity.pdbx_description
1 polymer ?
#
loop_
_entity_poly.entity_id
_entity_poly.type
_entity_poly.pdbx_seq_one_letter_code
_entity_poly.pdbx_strand_id
1 'polypeptide(L)' 'MLFFNEPSSQLYQLHQQLDNVVMEAYQFNPYDDILEQLLTLNLALAEKENKGESIIGPWYSNK' A
#
# COMPACT_ATOMS: atom_id res chain seq x y z
N MET A 1 -5.18 -18.49 21.78
CA MET A 1 -5.63 -18.03 20.44
C MET A 1 -5.45 -16.53 20.43
N LEU A 2 -4.73 -16.02 19.42
CA LEU A 2 -4.13 -14.69 19.38
C LEU A 2 -5.15 -13.55 19.62
N PHE A 3 -4.86 -12.66 20.58
CA PHE A 3 -5.62 -11.44 20.92
C PHE A 3 -5.73 -10.42 19.77
N PHE A 4 -5.17 -10.70 18.60
CA PHE A 4 -5.05 -9.78 17.47
C PHE A 4 -6.30 -9.73 16.57
N ASN A 5 -7.24 -10.67 16.72
CA ASN A 5 -8.44 -10.76 15.88
C ASN A 5 -9.71 -10.18 16.55
N GLU A 6 -9.59 -9.59 17.74
CA GLU A 6 -10.68 -8.83 18.37
C GLU A 6 -10.75 -7.44 17.70
N PRO A 7 -11.85 -7.09 17.00
CA PRO A 7 -12.01 -5.79 16.34
C PRO A 7 -12.03 -4.61 17.31
N SER A 8 -12.08 -4.89 18.62
CA SER A 8 -12.03 -3.92 19.72
C SER A 8 -10.61 -3.64 20.23
N SER A 9 -9.59 -4.39 19.81
CA SER A 9 -8.23 -4.17 20.28
C SER A 9 -7.66 -2.87 19.69
N GLN A 10 -6.98 -2.07 20.51
CA GLN A 10 -6.35 -0.83 20.06
C GLN A 10 -5.38 -1.09 18.90
N LEU A 11 -4.68 -2.23 18.92
CA LEU A 11 -3.76 -2.62 17.86
C LEU A 11 -4.49 -2.85 16.54
N TYR A 12 -5.62 -3.56 16.55
CA TYR A 12 -6.44 -3.74 15.35
C TYR A 12 -6.90 -2.41 14.76
N GLN A 13 -7.37 -1.47 15.59
CA GLN A 13 -7.78 -0.14 15.14
C GLN A 13 -6.63 0.67 14.53
N LEU A 14 -5.44 0.59 15.13
CA LEU A 14 -4.23 1.25 14.61
C LEU A 14 -3.81 0.65 13.26
N HIS A 15 -3.91 -0.67 13.09
CA HIS A 15 -3.64 -1.33 11.81
C HIS A 15 -4.65 -0.90 10.74
N GLN A 16 -5.96 -0.83 11.06
CA GLN A 16 -6.95 -0.33 10.11
C GLN A 16 -6.68 1.12 9.67
N GLN A 17 -6.27 1.98 10.60
CA GLN A 17 -5.91 3.36 10.27
C GLN A 17 -4.68 3.42 9.35
N LEU A 18 -3.67 2.59 9.63
CA LEU A 18 -2.49 2.49 8.79
C LEU A 18 -2.84 2.00 7.38
N ASP A 19 -3.64 0.93 7.28
CA ASP A 19 -4.06 0.35 6.02
C ASP A 19 -4.79 1.39 5.16
N ASN A 20 -5.73 2.15 5.74
CA ASN A 20 -6.45 3.20 5.02
C ASN A 20 -5.51 4.26 4.43
N VAL A 21 -4.56 4.76 5.22
CA VAL A 21 -3.60 5.78 4.75
C VAL A 21 -2.67 5.22 3.68
N VAL A 22 -2.25 3.96 3.78
CA VAL A 22 -1.43 3.30 2.76
C VAL A 22 -2.22 3.14 1.45
N MET A 23 -3.47 2.68 1.53
CA MET A 23 -4.33 2.53 0.36
C MET A 23 -4.56 3.87 -0.35
N GLU A 24 -4.80 4.95 0.40
CA GLU A 24 -4.93 6.30 -0.15
C GLU A 24 -3.64 6.79 -0.82
N ALA A 25 -2.48 6.59 -0.19
CA ALA A 25 -1.18 7.02 -0.71
C ALA A 25 -0.84 6.37 -2.07
N TYR A 26 -1.22 5.09 -2.23
CA TYR A 26 -1.03 4.36 -3.49
C TYR A 26 -2.24 4.44 -4.43
N GLN A 27 -3.30 5.16 -4.03
CA GLN A 27 -4.57 5.27 -4.75
C GLN A 27 -5.20 3.89 -5.08
N PHE A 28 -4.99 2.92 -4.20
CA PHE A 28 -5.56 1.59 -4.35
C PHE A 28 -7.04 1.59 -3.98
N ASN A 29 -7.83 0.83 -4.73
CA ASN A 29 -9.23 0.58 -4.42
C ASN A 29 -9.31 -0.48 -3.31
N PRO A 30 -9.88 -0.17 -2.13
CA PRO A 30 -10.01 -1.13 -1.04
C PRO A 30 -10.99 -2.27 -1.30
N TYR A 31 -11.79 -2.18 -2.37
CA TYR A 31 -12.75 -3.21 -2.76
C TYR A 31 -12.23 -4.18 -3.83
N ASP A 32 -11.08 -3.88 -4.44
CA ASP A 32 -10.45 -4.73 -5.46
C ASP A 32 -9.40 -5.66 -4.84
N ASP A 33 -8.93 -6.65 -5.60
CA ASP A 33 -7.87 -7.56 -5.13
C ASP A 33 -6.56 -6.79 -4.93
N ILE A 34 -6.12 -6.71 -3.67
CA ILE A 34 -4.90 -6.00 -3.30
C ILE A 34 -3.64 -6.65 -3.92
N LEU A 35 -3.63 -7.97 -4.12
CA LEU A 35 -2.48 -8.65 -4.73
C LEU A 35 -2.39 -8.34 -6.23
N GLU A 36 -3.52 -8.21 -6.91
CA GLU A 36 -3.55 -7.78 -8.31
C GLU A 36 -3.03 -6.34 -8.45
N GLN A 37 -3.53 -5.42 -7.62
CA GLN A 37 -3.08 -4.03 -7.61
C GLN A 37 -1.57 -3.90 -7.35
N LEU A 38 -1.03 -4.68 -6.40
CA LEU A 38 0.41 -4.74 -6.11
C LEU A 38 1.22 -5.32 -7.27
N LEU A 39 0.72 -6.38 -7.92
CA LEU A 39 1.39 -6.97 -9.08
C LEU A 39 1.45 -5.97 -10.24
N THR A 40 0.34 -5.30 -10.54
CA THR A 40 0.28 -4.26 -11.58
C THR A 40 1.27 -3.13 -11.29
N LEU A 41 1.32 -2.65 -10.04
CA LEU A 41 2.28 -1.63 -9.63
C LEU A 41 3.72 -2.12 -9.85
N ASN A 42 4.06 -3.31 -9.37
CA ASN A 42 5.40 -3.87 -9.48
C ASN A 42 5.86 -4.03 -10.92
N LEU A 43 4.98 -4.49 -11.82
CA LEU A 43 5.28 -4.59 -13.24
C LEU A 43 5.55 -3.22 -13.87
N ALA A 44 4.72 -2.22 -13.56
CA ALA A 44 4.91 -0.85 -14.05
C ALA A 44 6.22 -0.22 -13.54
N LEU A 45 6.59 -0.49 -12.29
CA LEU A 45 7.86 -0.04 -11.71
C LEU A 45 9.07 -0.74 -12.36
N ALA A 46 9.00 -2.06 -12.57
CA ALA A 46 10.06 -2.80 -13.25
C ALA A 46 10.28 -2.31 -14.70
N GLU A 47 9.22 -1.95 -15.42
CA GLU A 47 9.35 -1.32 -16.74
C GLU A 47 10.07 0.03 -16.69
N LYS A 48 9.78 0.86 -15.67
CA LYS A 48 10.47 2.15 -15.47
C LYS A 48 11.94 1.96 -15.14
N GLU A 49 12.27 1.01 -14.26
CA GLU A 49 13.65 0.65 -13.94
C GLU A 49 14.42 0.20 -15.17
N ASN A 50 13.80 -0.66 -16.01
CA ASN A 50 14.41 -1.14 -17.25
C ASN A 50 14.69 -0.01 -18.25
N LYS A 51 13.92 1.09 -18.20
CA LYS A 51 14.14 2.31 -19.00
C LYS A 51 15.18 3.25 -18.37
N GLY A 52 15.66 2.96 -17.16
CA GLY A 52 16.57 3.81 -16.40
C GLY A 52 15.89 5.02 -15.74
N GLU A 53 14.56 5.01 -15.63
CA GLU A 53 13.80 6.05 -14.93
C GLU A 53 13.94 5.88 -13.40
N SER A 54 13.93 6.99 -12.66
CA SER A 54 13.94 6.93 -11.20
C SER A 54 12.57 6.48 -10.69
N ILE A 55 12.52 5.43 -9.87
CA ILE A 55 11.31 5.09 -9.12
C ILE A 55 11.15 6.08 -7.96
N ILE A 56 10.02 6.76 -7.96
CA ILE A 56 9.64 7.71 -6.94
C ILE A 56 8.41 7.14 -6.21
N GLY A 57 8.53 6.97 -4.89
CA GLY A 57 7.43 6.51 -4.05
C GLY A 57 6.42 7.64 -3.73
N PRO A 58 5.20 7.30 -3.29
CA PRO A 58 4.11 8.26 -3.06
C PRO A 58 4.39 9.30 -1.95
N TRP A 59 5.36 9.05 -1.06
CA TRP A 59 5.79 10.00 -0.03
C TRP A 59 6.83 11.01 -0.52
N TYR A 60 7.37 10.84 -1.73
CA TYR A 60 8.41 11.72 -2.24
C TYR A 60 7.86 13.14 -2.43
N SER A 61 8.49 14.09 -1.75
CA SER A 61 8.22 15.51 -1.87
C SER A 61 9.47 16.18 -2.44
N ASN A 62 9.32 16.99 -3.50
CA ASN A 62 10.39 17.78 -4.14
C ASN A 62 10.92 18.94 -3.25
N LYS A 63 10.90 18.79 -1.92
CA LYS A 63 11.35 19.84 -0.99
C LYS A 63 12.87 19.92 -0.92
#